data_AF-A0A919LCU8-F1
#
_entry.id   AF-A0A919LCU8-F1
#
_cell.length_a   1.000
_cell.length_b   1.000
_cell.length_c   1.000
_cell.angle_alpha   90.00
_cell.angle_beta   90.00
_cell.angle_gamma   90.00
#
_symmetry.space_group_name_H-M   'P 1'
#
loop_
_entity.id
_entity.type
_entity.pdbx_description
1 polymer ?
#
loop_
_entity_poly.entity_id
_entity_poly.type
_entity_poly.pdbx_seq_one_letter_code
_entity_poly.pdbx_strand_id
1 'polypeptide(L)' 'MTGVVTVSGEEKMKAKKEQAKGKAKEAMGRTVGNERLTAEGRTEQAKGDARQAKEKIKDVLKD' A
#
# COMPACT_ATOMS: atom_id res chain seq x y z
N MET A 1 -22.19 -19.27 -7.52
CA MET A 1 -20.81 -19.66 -7.13
C MET A 1 -19.88 -18.62 -7.71
N THR A 2 -19.36 -17.75 -6.85
CA THR A 2 -18.45 -16.62 -7.11
C THR A 2 -17.19 -17.07 -7.84
N GLY A 3 -16.92 -16.53 -9.03
CA GLY A 3 -15.78 -17.00 -9.83
C GLY A 3 -15.27 -16.07 -10.93
N VAL A 4 -15.61 -14.78 -10.92
CA VAL A 4 -15.04 -13.81 -11.88
C VAL A 4 -14.97 -12.44 -11.19
N VAL A 5 -13.75 -11.90 -10.96
CA VAL A 5 -13.36 -10.45 -10.85
C VAL A 5 -12.13 -10.18 -9.94
N THR A 6 -11.71 -11.08 -9.05
CA THR A 6 -10.91 -10.63 -7.88
C THR A 6 -9.39 -10.47 -8.02
N VAL A 7 -8.69 -11.04 -9.00
CA VAL A 7 -7.20 -11.11 -8.91
C VAL A 7 -6.45 -9.88 -9.46
N SER A 8 -7.01 -9.06 -10.36
CA SER A 8 -6.23 -7.96 -10.98
C SER A 8 -6.71 -6.54 -10.65
N GLY A 9 -8.01 -6.36 -10.41
CA GLY A 9 -8.57 -5.07 -9.96
C GLY A 9 -8.46 -4.88 -8.45
N GLU A 10 -8.77 -5.92 -7.69
CA GLU A 10 -8.85 -5.81 -6.22
C GLU A 10 -7.48 -5.72 -5.56
N GLU A 11 -6.45 -6.41 -6.06
CA GLU A 11 -5.08 -6.31 -5.52
C GLU A 11 -4.46 -4.94 -5.77
N LYS A 12 -4.58 -4.42 -7.00
CA LYS A 12 -4.17 -3.04 -7.34
C LYS A 12 -4.96 -2.01 -6.53
N MET A 13 -6.25 -2.25 -6.31
CA MET A 13 -7.09 -1.40 -5.49
C MET A 13 -6.74 -1.50 -4.00
N LYS A 14 -6.33 -2.67 -3.50
CA LYS A 14 -5.83 -2.88 -2.13
C LYS A 14 -4.53 -2.12 -1.91
N ALA A 15 -3.58 -2.22 -2.82
CA ALA A 15 -2.31 -1.51 -2.75
C ALA A 15 -2.53 0.02 -2.73
N LYS A 16 -3.43 0.54 -3.58
CA LYS A 16 -3.83 1.95 -3.55
C LYS A 16 -4.57 2.34 -2.26
N LYS A 17 -5.43 1.46 -1.73
CA LYS A 17 -6.12 1.67 -0.45
C LYS A 17 -5.14 1.74 0.72
N GLU A 18 -4.16 0.85 0.78
CA GLU A 18 -3.12 0.86 1.81
C GLU A 18 -2.27 2.13 1.72
N GLN A 19 -1.86 2.56 0.52
CA GLN A 19 -1.17 3.84 0.35
C GLN A 19 -2.03 5.04 0.80
N ALA A 20 -3.31 5.07 0.42
CA ALA A 20 -4.23 6.13 0.84
C ALA A 20 -4.42 6.15 2.36
N LYS A 21 -4.54 4.97 2.98
CA LYS A 21 -4.65 4.82 4.44
C LYS A 21 -3.38 5.27 5.15
N GLY A 22 -2.20 4.93 4.62
CA GLY A 22 -0.91 5.41 5.13
C GLY A 22 -0.76 6.93 5.02
N LYS A 23 -1.16 7.54 3.89
CA LYS A 23 -1.23 9.01 3.74
C LYS A 23 -2.18 9.64 4.76
N ALA A 24 -3.36 9.04 4.97
CA ALA A 24 -4.32 9.53 5.95
C ALA A 24 -3.78 9.45 7.38
N LYS A 25 -3.13 8.34 7.77
CA LYS A 25 -2.44 8.20 9.07
C LYS A 25 -1.32 9.21 9.23
N GLU A 26 -0.52 9.44 8.19
CA GLU A 26 0.54 10.45 8.22
C GLU A 26 -0.02 11.86 8.42
N ALA A 27 -1.04 12.21 7.62
CA ALA A 27 -1.70 13.50 7.71
C ALA A 27 -2.31 13.69 9.09
N MET A 28 -3.18 12.78 9.54
CA MET A 28 -3.81 12.84 10.86
C MET A 28 -2.78 12.86 11.99
N GLY A 29 -1.70 12.09 11.87
CA GLY A 29 -0.61 12.06 12.85
C GLY A 29 0.08 13.41 12.98
N ARG A 30 0.34 14.08 11.85
CA ARG A 30 0.84 15.47 11.86
C ARG A 30 -0.17 16.45 12.43
N THR A 31 -1.45 16.32 12.10
CA THR A 31 -2.48 17.26 12.57
C THR A 31 -2.70 17.17 14.08
N VAL A 32 -2.68 15.96 14.64
CA VAL A 32 -2.91 15.71 16.08
C VAL A 32 -1.62 15.64 16.90
N GLY A 33 -0.45 15.88 16.28
CA GLY A 33 0.85 15.82 16.96
C GLY A 33 1.28 14.42 17.40
N ASN A 34 0.75 13.36 16.77
CA ASN A 34 1.08 11.97 17.10
C ASN A 34 2.15 11.43 16.14
N GLU A 35 3.39 11.41 16.63
CA GLU A 35 4.57 10.92 15.90
C GLU A 35 4.46 9.43 15.56
N ARG A 36 3.83 8.62 16.42
CA ARG A 36 3.65 7.18 16.19
C ARG A 36 2.73 6.93 15.00
N LEU A 37 1.63 7.66 14.91
CA LEU A 37 0.69 7.58 13.78
C LEU A 37 1.35 8.04 12.47
N THR A 38 2.19 9.07 12.55
CA THR A 38 2.98 9.58 11.42
C THR A 38 4.00 8.54 10.93
N ALA A 39 4.73 7.92 11.85
CA ALA A 39 5.70 6.88 11.56
C ALA A 39 5.05 5.61 10.97
N GLU A 40 3.90 5.20 11.48
CA GLU A 40 3.11 4.11 10.90
C GLU A 40 2.69 4.40 9.47
N GLY A 41 2.19 5.61 9.20
CA GLY A 41 1.78 6.04 7.86
C GLY A 41 2.93 5.98 6.85
N ARG A 42 4.13 6.45 7.22
CA ARG A 42 5.35 6.35 6.40
C ARG A 42 5.80 4.91 6.18
N THR A 43 5.73 4.10 7.23
CA THR A 43 6.15 2.69 7.16
C THR A 43 5.25 1.90 6.22
N GLU A 44 3.92 2.11 6.28
CA GLU A 44 2.96 1.48 5.37
C GLU A 44 3.22 1.88 3.91
N GLN A 45 3.50 3.16 3.64
CA GLN A 45 3.86 3.61 2.28
C GLN A 45 5.13 2.93 1.76
N ALA A 46 6.21 2.98 2.55
CA ALA A 46 7.49 2.38 2.17
C ALA A 46 7.36 0.87 1.91
N LYS A 47 6.57 0.18 2.73
CA LYS A 47 6.30 -1.26 2.56
C LYS A 47 5.50 -1.55 1.29
N GLY A 48 4.55 -0.69 0.93
CA GLY A 48 3.78 -0.76 -0.31
C GLY A 48 4.66 -0.56 -1.56
N ASP A 49 5.52 0.46 -1.56
CA ASP A 49 6.47 0.72 -2.64
C ASP A 49 7.48 -0.43 -2.79
N ALA A 50 8.01 -0.95 -1.68
CA ALA A 50 8.90 -2.10 -1.71
C ALA A 50 8.23 -3.37 -2.27
N ARG A 51 6.95 -3.59 -1.98
CA ARG A 51 6.17 -4.70 -2.56
C ARG A 51 5.98 -4.53 -4.06
N GLN A 52 5.59 -3.35 -4.53
CA GLN A 52 5.45 -3.08 -5.96
C GLN A 52 6.78 -3.25 -6.70
N ALA A 53 7.88 -2.75 -6.14
CA ALA A 53 9.20 -2.92 -6.74
C ALA A 53 9.59 -4.40 -6.81
N LYS A 54 9.36 -5.17 -5.73
CA LYS A 54 9.60 -6.61 -5.73
C LYS A 54 8.74 -7.36 -6.76
N GLU A 55 7.47 -7.03 -6.87
CA GLU A 55 6.59 -7.65 -7.87
C GLU A 55 7.05 -7.34 -9.29
N LYS A 56 7.36 -6.07 -9.61
CA LYS A 56 7.91 -5.69 -10.91
C LYS A 56 9.18 -6.46 -11.25
N ILE A 57 10.12 -6.56 -10.29
CA ILE A 57 11.36 -7.33 -10.49
C ILE A 57 11.04 -8.80 -10.75
N LYS A 58 10.13 -9.39 -9.98
CA LYS A 58 9.76 -10.80 -10.11
C LYS A 58 9.03 -11.11 -11.42
N ASP A 59 8.26 -10.16 -11.94
CA ASP A 59 7.58 -10.22 -13.24
C ASP A 59 8.61 -10.24 -14.37
N VAL A 60 9.59 -9.31 -14.33
CA VAL A 60 10.67 -9.20 -15.33
C VAL A 60 11.62 -10.40 -15.32
N LEU A 61 11.85 -11.03 -14.16
CA LEU A 61 12.67 -12.25 -14.07
C LEU A 61 11.92 -13.55 -14.43
N LYS A 62 10.59 -13.51 -14.52
CA LYS A 62 9.76 -14.66 -14.89
C LYS A 62 9.39 -14.70 -16.37
N ASP A 63 9.65 -13.62 -17.11
CA ASP A 63 9.44 -13.50 -18.55
C ASP A 63 10.66 -14.02 -19.34
#